data_AF-A0A397W1S0-F1
#
_entry.id   AF-A0A397W1S0-F1
#
_cell.length_a   1.000
_cell.length_b   1.000
_cell.length_c   1.000
_cell.angle_alpha   90.00
_cell.angle_beta   90.00
_cell.angle_gamma   90.00
#
_symmetry.space_group_name_H-M   'P 1'
#
loop_
_entity.id
_entity.type
_entity.pdbx_description
1 polymer ?
#
loop_
_entity_poly.entity_id
_entity_poly.type
_entity_poly.pdbx_seq_one_letter_code
_entity_poly.pdbx_strand_id
1 'polypeptide(L)'
;MSTYNDNIEEDESDFVSNVYNYDWSSTSLGPMELWDTSLKNAVNLCLQSAFPTVISIAPDWIALYNKAWRPLIKSKHPYALGKPEKEIWPDIYEIFVSTYERIRIKEISPNLVGWLPCHPR
;
A
#
# COMPACT_ATOMS: atom_id res chain seq x y z
N MET A 1 28.26 -25.05 5.48
CA MET A 1 28.27 -23.59 5.70
C MET A 1 27.56 -22.97 4.50
N SER A 2 26.48 -22.21 4.73
CA SER A 2 25.71 -21.38 3.78
C SER A 2 24.96 -22.05 2.61
N THR A 3 23.73 -22.48 2.85
CA THR A 3 22.65 -22.55 1.84
C THR A 3 21.40 -21.79 2.30
N TYR A 4 21.52 -21.00 3.37
CA TYR A 4 20.37 -20.37 4.04
C TYR A 4 20.11 -18.93 3.59
N ASN A 5 21.08 -18.27 2.95
CA ASN A 5 20.95 -16.87 2.50
C ASN A 5 20.46 -16.73 1.06
N ASP A 6 20.85 -17.65 0.16
CA ASP A 6 20.54 -17.49 -1.27
C ASP A 6 19.04 -17.63 -1.57
N ASN A 7 18.32 -18.47 -0.81
CA ASN A 7 16.88 -18.66 -0.95
C ASN A 7 16.04 -17.46 -0.46
N ILE A 8 16.59 -16.60 0.41
CA ILE A 8 15.85 -15.46 0.97
C ILE A 8 15.81 -14.31 -0.04
N GLU A 9 16.93 -14.04 -0.71
CA GLU A 9 17.04 -12.98 -1.72
C GLU A 9 16.26 -13.32 -3.01
N GLU A 10 16.26 -14.58 -3.43
CA GLU A 10 15.56 -15.02 -4.63
C GLU A 10 14.03 -14.90 -4.50
N ASP A 11 13.47 -15.21 -3.33
CA ASP A 11 12.03 -15.07 -3.03
C ASP A 11 11.61 -13.61 -2.74
N GLU A 12 12.51 -12.75 -2.23
CA GLU A 12 12.26 -11.29 -2.16
C GLU A 12 12.16 -10.67 -3.56
N SER A 13 13.11 -11.01 -4.45
CA SER A 13 13.12 -10.52 -5.82
C SER A 13 11.86 -10.91 -6.59
N ASP A 14 11.37 -12.13 -6.39
CA ASP A 14 10.15 -12.64 -7.02
C ASP A 14 8.91 -11.82 -6.63
N PHE A 15 8.72 -11.52 -5.34
CA PHE A 15 7.55 -10.76 -4.90
C PHE A 15 7.57 -9.31 -5.39
N VAL A 16 8.73 -8.67 -5.32
CA VAL A 16 8.90 -7.30 -5.84
C VAL A 16 8.60 -7.26 -7.35
N SER A 17 9.12 -8.23 -8.10
CA SER A 17 8.82 -8.39 -9.53
C SER A 17 7.31 -8.58 -9.79
N ASN A 18 6.63 -9.39 -8.97
CA ASN A 18 5.18 -9.60 -9.08
C ASN A 18 4.38 -8.30 -8.90
N VAL A 19 4.81 -7.41 -8.00
CA VAL A 19 4.15 -6.12 -7.78
C VAL A 19 4.33 -5.19 -8.99
N TYR A 20 5.53 -5.12 -9.57
CA TYR A 20 5.78 -4.28 -10.76
C TYR A 20 5.13 -4.82 -12.05
N ASN A 21 4.95 -6.15 -12.14
CA ASN A 21 4.32 -6.79 -13.30
C ASN A 21 2.80 -7.00 -13.15
N TYR A 22 2.22 -6.62 -12.01
CA TYR A 22 0.78 -6.70 -11.81
C TYR A 22 0.04 -5.74 -12.74
N ASP A 23 -1.09 -6.16 -13.30
CA ASP A 23 -1.93 -5.31 -14.16
C ASP A 23 -2.72 -4.30 -13.32
N TRP A 24 -2.04 -3.21 -12.92
CA TRP A 24 -2.65 -2.12 -12.17
C TRP A 24 -3.67 -1.33 -12.97
N SER A 25 -3.64 -1.40 -14.30
CA SER A 25 -4.62 -0.74 -15.17
C SER A 25 -6.04 -1.27 -14.99
N SER A 26 -6.16 -2.51 -14.49
CA SER A 26 -7.43 -3.13 -14.10
C SER A 26 -8.00 -2.63 -12.75
N THR A 27 -7.25 -1.81 -12.02
CA THR A 27 -7.63 -1.29 -10.70
C THR A 27 -7.98 0.19 -10.76
N SER A 28 -8.57 0.73 -9.68
CA SER A 28 -8.83 2.18 -9.56
C SER A 28 -7.58 3.05 -9.54
N LEU A 29 -6.39 2.47 -9.32
CA LEU A 29 -5.12 3.20 -9.32
C LEU A 29 -4.64 3.51 -10.75
N GLY A 30 -5.15 2.75 -11.73
CA GLY A 30 -4.65 2.81 -13.09
C GLY A 30 -3.21 2.29 -13.24
N PRO A 31 -2.66 2.35 -14.46
CA PRO A 31 -1.32 1.86 -14.76
C PRO A 31 -0.25 2.61 -13.94
N MET A 32 0.79 1.89 -13.50
CA MET A 32 1.83 2.42 -12.61
C MET A 32 2.54 3.64 -13.17
N GLU A 33 2.63 3.77 -14.50
CA GLU A 33 3.23 4.91 -15.18
C GLU A 33 2.55 6.22 -14.79
N LEU A 34 1.23 6.18 -14.57
CA LEU A 34 0.40 7.34 -14.22
C LEU A 34 0.36 7.64 -12.71
N TRP A 35 0.92 6.78 -11.87
CA TRP A 35 0.97 7.05 -10.43
C TRP A 35 1.83 8.27 -10.15
N ASP A 36 1.42 9.06 -9.16
CA ASP A 36 2.22 10.18 -8.68
C ASP A 36 3.54 9.70 -8.03
N THR A 37 4.51 10.61 -7.95
CA THR A 37 5.84 10.31 -7.40
C THR A 37 5.78 9.89 -5.93
N SER A 38 4.84 10.44 -5.15
CA SER A 38 4.70 10.14 -3.73
C SER A 38 4.25 8.70 -3.50
N LEU A 39 3.27 8.23 -4.28
CA LEU A 39 2.78 6.86 -4.26
C LEU A 39 3.87 5.89 -4.70
N LYS A 40 4.57 6.18 -5.81
CA LYS A 40 5.72 5.37 -6.26
C LYS A 40 6.78 5.23 -5.17
N ASN A 41 7.12 6.33 -4.50
CA ASN A 41 8.10 6.32 -3.40
C ASN A 41 7.60 5.51 -2.19
N ALA A 42 6.35 5.70 -1.79
CA ALA A 42 5.76 4.96 -0.68
C ALA A 42 5.75 3.44 -0.95
N VAL A 43 5.38 3.03 -2.17
CA VAL A 43 5.43 1.63 -2.61
C VAL A 43 6.86 1.09 -2.56
N ASN A 44 7.84 1.81 -3.09
CA ASN A 44 9.24 1.39 -3.03
C ASN A 44 9.72 1.19 -1.58
N LEU A 45 9.37 2.12 -0.68
CA LEU A 45 9.70 2.00 0.75
C LEU A 45 9.02 0.79 1.41
N CYS A 46 7.75 0.54 1.07
CA CYS A 46 7.02 -0.63 1.57
C CYS A 46 7.69 -1.93 1.12
N LEU A 47 8.02 -2.04 -0.17
CA LEU A 47 8.65 -3.24 -0.73
C LEU A 47 10.05 -3.50 -0.17
N GLN A 48 10.82 -2.46 0.17
CA GLN A 48 12.15 -2.57 0.76
C GLN A 48 12.13 -2.80 2.28
N SER A 49 10.98 -2.64 2.94
CA SER A 49 10.87 -2.79 4.39
C SER A 49 11.01 -4.26 4.80
N ALA A 50 11.86 -4.54 5.78
CA ALA A 50 11.95 -5.86 6.41
C ALA A 50 10.77 -6.14 7.37
N PHE A 51 10.01 -5.11 7.73
CA PHE A 51 8.85 -5.26 8.62
C PHE A 51 7.57 -5.49 7.79
N PRO A 52 6.62 -6.30 8.28
CA PRO A 52 5.32 -6.43 7.65
C PRO A 52 4.69 -5.05 7.45
N THR A 53 4.49 -4.67 6.18
CA THR A 53 3.95 -3.36 5.81
C THR A 53 2.85 -3.53 4.75
N VAL A 54 1.75 -2.79 4.92
CA VAL A 54 0.66 -2.66 3.95
C VAL A 54 0.34 -1.18 3.75
N ILE A 55 0.06 -0.80 2.51
CA ILE A 55 -0.44 0.51 2.10
C ILE A 55 -1.85 0.30 1.57
N SER A 56 -2.80 1.06 2.12
CA SER A 56 -4.20 1.08 1.73
C SER A 56 -4.46 2.32 0.87
N ILE A 57 -4.71 2.15 -0.42
CA ILE A 57 -4.68 3.25 -1.40
C ILE A 57 -6.11 3.60 -1.86
N ALA A 58 -6.53 4.84 -1.62
CA ALA A 58 -7.80 5.38 -2.08
C ALA A 58 -7.88 5.47 -3.63
N PRO A 59 -9.07 5.55 -4.24
CA PRO A 59 -10.40 5.65 -3.62
C PRO A 59 -10.99 4.32 -3.13
N ASP A 60 -10.58 3.18 -3.69
CA ASP A 60 -11.19 1.87 -3.39
C ASP A 60 -10.50 1.13 -2.24
N TRP A 61 -9.56 1.80 -1.56
CA TRP A 61 -8.73 1.22 -0.50
C TRP A 61 -8.08 -0.08 -0.97
N ILE A 62 -7.33 0.02 -2.06
CA ILE A 62 -6.56 -1.08 -2.65
C ILE A 62 -5.41 -1.45 -1.72
N ALA A 63 -5.28 -2.73 -1.38
CA ALA A 63 -4.18 -3.22 -0.56
C ALA A 63 -2.94 -3.52 -1.39
N LEU A 64 -1.83 -2.85 -1.07
CA LEU A 64 -0.49 -3.16 -1.54
C LEU A 64 0.39 -3.45 -0.33
N TYR A 65 0.99 -4.64 -0.27
CA TYR A 65 1.78 -5.06 0.88
C TYR A 65 3.10 -5.68 0.45
N ASN A 66 4.05 -5.78 1.37
CA ASN A 66 5.34 -6.40 1.13
C ASN A 66 5.37 -7.89 1.48
N LYS A 67 6.46 -8.58 1.12
CA LYS A 67 6.62 -10.01 1.37
C LYS A 67 6.50 -10.38 2.85
N ALA A 68 7.02 -9.55 3.76
CA ALA A 68 6.92 -9.76 5.20
C ALA A 68 5.46 -9.79 5.71
N TRP A 69 4.50 -9.28 4.93
CA TRP A 69 3.06 -9.35 5.24
C TRP A 69 2.41 -10.71 4.91
N ARG A 70 3.02 -11.52 4.03
CA ARG A 70 2.53 -12.85 3.63
C ARG A 70 2.07 -13.74 4.80
N PRO A 71 2.85 -13.93 5.89
CA PRO A 71 2.42 -14.76 7.03
C PRO A 71 1.20 -14.20 7.78
N LEU A 72 0.96 -12.88 7.72
CA LEU A 72 -0.19 -12.24 8.38
C LEU A 72 -1.48 -12.41 7.57
N ILE A 73 -1.38 -12.28 6.25
CA ILE A 73 -2.53 -12.37 5.33
C ILE A 73 -2.92 -13.82 4.97
N LYS A 74 -2.01 -14.77 5.21
CA LYS A 74 -2.23 -16.23 5.11
C LYS A 74 -2.79 -16.63 3.75
N SER A 75 -3.90 -17.37 3.73
CA SER A 75 -4.54 -17.97 2.55
C SER A 75 -5.07 -16.96 1.53
N LYS A 76 -5.11 -15.67 1.87
CA LYS A 76 -5.52 -14.61 0.95
C LYS A 76 -4.36 -14.15 0.05
N HIS A 77 -3.12 -14.52 0.34
CA HIS A 77 -2.02 -14.35 -0.60
C HIS A 77 -2.07 -15.45 -1.70
N PRO A 78 -1.80 -15.13 -2.98
CA PRO A 78 -1.50 -13.80 -3.55
C PRO A 78 -2.73 -12.97 -3.93
N TYR A 79 -3.93 -13.55 -3.89
CA TYR A 79 -5.18 -12.92 -4.35
C TYR A 79 -5.39 -11.49 -3.84
N ALA A 80 -5.01 -11.21 -2.58
CA ALA A 80 -5.21 -9.92 -1.94
C ALA A 80 -4.38 -8.77 -2.54
N LEU A 81 -3.31 -9.06 -3.29
CA LEU A 81 -2.49 -8.01 -3.88
C LEU A 81 -3.32 -7.25 -4.94
N GLY A 82 -3.40 -5.93 -4.81
CA GLY A 82 -4.11 -5.10 -5.77
C GLY A 82 -5.64 -5.21 -5.71
N LYS A 83 -6.19 -5.83 -4.66
CA LYS A 83 -7.64 -5.93 -4.44
C LYS A 83 -8.14 -4.89 -3.46
N PRO A 84 -9.41 -4.45 -3.57
CA PRO A 84 -10.06 -3.63 -2.56
C PRO A 84 -10.08 -4.34 -1.21
N GLU A 85 -9.75 -3.63 -0.13
CA GLU A 85 -9.78 -4.19 1.22
C GLU A 85 -11.15 -4.73 1.62
N LYS A 86 -12.22 -4.15 1.05
CA LYS A 86 -13.60 -4.65 1.22
C LYS A 86 -13.78 -6.09 0.73
N GLU A 87 -13.09 -6.48 -0.33
CA GLU A 87 -13.12 -7.85 -0.86
C GLU A 87 -12.25 -8.79 -0.03
N ILE A 88 -11.12 -8.29 0.48
CA ILE A 88 -10.15 -9.10 1.22
C ILE A 88 -10.64 -9.37 2.65
N TRP A 89 -11.23 -8.36 3.31
CA TRP A 89 -11.65 -8.41 4.71
C TRP A 89 -13.07 -7.87 4.92
N PRO A 90 -14.10 -8.48 4.30
CA PRO A 90 -15.47 -7.97 4.36
C PRO A 90 -15.99 -7.81 5.79
N ASP A 91 -15.64 -8.75 6.68
CA ASP A 91 -16.16 -8.80 8.07
C ASP A 91 -15.67 -7.64 8.95
N ILE A 92 -14.51 -7.06 8.63
CA ILE A 92 -13.87 -6.01 9.44
C ILE A 92 -13.64 -4.72 8.65
N TYR A 93 -14.07 -4.66 7.39
CA TYR A 93 -13.86 -3.52 6.51
C TYR A 93 -14.43 -2.21 7.08
N GLU A 94 -15.60 -2.26 7.71
CA GLU A 94 -16.24 -1.07 8.30
C GLU A 94 -15.36 -0.41 9.39
N ILE A 95 -14.57 -1.22 10.10
CA ILE A 95 -13.64 -0.73 11.13
C ILE A 95 -12.48 0.04 10.48
N PHE A 96 -11.91 -0.51 9.40
CA PHE A 96 -10.80 0.11 8.67
C PHE A 96 -11.22 1.37 7.93
N VAL A 97 -12.28 1.28 7.12
CA VAL A 97 -12.71 2.38 6.25
C VAL A 97 -13.11 3.62 7.05
N SER A 98 -13.74 3.44 8.21
CA SER A 98 -14.10 4.56 9.08
C SER A 98 -12.88 5.33 9.60
N THR A 99 -11.76 4.63 9.80
CA THR A 99 -10.48 5.23 10.21
C THR A 99 -9.80 5.90 9.03
N TYR A 100 -9.75 5.24 7.87
CA TYR A 100 -9.12 5.78 6.67
C TYR A 100 -9.80 7.08 6.19
N GLU A 101 -11.13 7.09 6.13
CA GLU A 101 -11.88 8.26 5.68
C GLU A 101 -11.70 9.46 6.63
N ARG A 102 -11.55 9.23 7.94
CA ARG A 102 -11.23 10.30 8.90
C ARG A 102 -9.87 10.95 8.65
N ILE A 103 -8.88 10.18 8.19
CA ILE A 103 -7.54 10.71 7.85
C ILE A 103 -7.61 11.46 6.53
N ARG A 104 -8.25 10.86 5.50
CA ARG A 104 -8.41 11.44 4.17
C ARG A 104 -9.14 12.80 4.20
N ILE A 105 -10.19 12.92 5.01
CA ILE A 105 -10.95 14.18 5.17
C ILE A 105 -10.08 15.29 5.77
N LYS A 106 -9.09 14.94 6.61
CA LYS A 106 -8.19 15.93 7.22
C LYS A 106 -7.13 16.44 6.25
N GLU A 107 -6.64 15.58 5.34
CA GLU A 107 -5.67 15.98 4.31
C GLU A 107 -6.30 16.79 3.17
N ILE A 108 -7.56 16.53 2.82
CA ILE A 108 -8.30 17.27 1.79
C ILE A 108 -9.04 18.50 2.36
N SER A 109 -8.88 18.84 3.64
CA SER A 109 -9.51 20.05 4.19
C SER A 109 -8.93 21.31 3.53
N PRO A 110 -9.69 22.04 2.69
CA PRO A 110 -9.23 23.31 2.11
C PRO A 110 -9.03 24.38 3.21
N ASN A 111 -9.59 24.12 4.40
CA ASN A 111 -9.57 25.03 5.54
C ASN A 111 -8.24 25.03 6.31
N LEU A 112 -7.25 24.19 5.95
CA LEU A 112 -5.92 24.22 6.56
C LEU A 112 -4.89 25.06 5.77
N VAL A 113 -5.21 25.53 4.56
CA VAL A 113 -4.33 26.44 3.79
C VAL A 113 -4.40 27.90 4.29
N GLY A 114 -5.40 28.24 5.11
CA GLY A 114 -5.65 29.62 5.57
C GLY A 114 -5.22 29.98 7.00
N TRP A 115 -4.63 29.07 7.77
CA TRP A 115 -4.40 29.25 9.22
C TRP A 115 -2.94 29.23 9.68
N LEU A 116 -1.96 29.32 8.77
CA LEU A 116 -0.61 29.72 9.20
C LEU A 116 -0.62 31.24 9.38
N PRO A 117 -0.55 31.79 10.60
CA PRO A 117 -0.33 33.21 10.75
C PRO A 117 1.04 33.51 10.15
N CYS A 118 1.07 34.26 9.05
CA CYS A 118 2.25 34.96 8.60
C CYS A 118 2.72 35.82 9.77
N HIS A 119 3.77 35.41 10.47
CA HIS A 119 4.46 36.30 11.41
C HIS A 119 5.18 37.37 10.59
N PRO A 120 4.82 38.66 10.69
CA PRO A 120 5.65 39.71 10.14
C PRO A 120 6.93 39.79 10.98
N ARG A 121 8.07 40.00 10.31
CA ARG A 121 9.31 40.43 10.96
C ARG A 121 9.27 41.92 11.19
#